data_AF-A0AA50HZF5-F1
#
_entry.id   AF-A0AA50HZF5-F1
#
_cell.length_a   1.000
_cell.length_b   1.000
_cell.length_c   1.000
_cell.angle_alpha   90.00
_cell.angle_beta   90.00
_cell.angle_gamma   90.00
#
_symmetry.space_group_name_H-M   'P 1'
#
loop_
_entity.id
_entity.type
_entity.pdbx_description
1 polymer ?
#
loop_
_entity_poly.entity_id
_entity_poly.type
_entity_poly.pdbx_seq_one_letter_code
_entity_poly.pdbx_strand_id
1 'polypeptide(L)'
;MGYGAGYQAVKEIENITIVDPRPYTVPEIAAVYAKFPHLTKILPAMGYFPVQLQALADTLNAAEVDVVVSGTPSDLGRLIPLNKPLVRVFYDYAEAEEPGLGKAVDLFLARRGLGSKAGEIS
;
A
#
# COMPACT_ATOMS: atom_id res chain seq x y z
N MET A 1 2.68 -5.18 10.94
CA MET A 1 1.74 -4.05 10.99
C MET A 1 0.38 -4.53 10.51
N GLY A 2 -0.72 -4.04 11.09
CA GLY A 2 -2.08 -4.46 10.71
C GLY A 2 -2.72 -3.63 9.59
N TYR A 3 -2.01 -2.64 9.07
CA TYR A 3 -2.47 -1.71 8.03
C TYR A 3 -1.35 -1.45 7.01
N GLY A 4 -1.74 -1.05 5.80
CA GLY A 4 -0.83 -0.74 4.68
C GLY A 4 -1.17 0.59 4.01
N ALA A 5 -0.54 0.87 2.87
CA ALA A 5 -0.69 2.13 2.14
C ALA A 5 -2.13 2.47 1.78
N GLY A 6 -2.88 1.49 1.28
CA GLY A 6 -4.29 1.65 0.94
C GLY A 6 -5.12 2.17 2.12
N TYR A 7 -4.95 1.56 3.30
CA TYR A 7 -5.66 1.97 4.51
C TYR A 7 -5.29 3.39 4.93
N GLN A 8 -4.00 3.68 4.98
CA GLN A 8 -3.49 4.96 5.45
C GLN A 8 -3.86 6.13 4.51
N ALA A 9 -3.96 5.86 3.21
CA ALA A 9 -4.35 6.85 2.21
C ALA A 9 -5.80 7.34 2.39
N VAL A 10 -6.67 6.53 2.99
CA VAL A 10 -8.12 6.84 3.09
C VAL A 10 -8.65 6.98 4.51
N LYS A 11 -7.90 6.57 5.54
CA LYS A 11 -8.39 6.54 6.93
C LYS A 11 -8.81 7.89 7.52
N GLU A 12 -8.27 9.00 7.02
CA GLU A 12 -8.58 10.36 7.49
C GLU A 12 -9.60 11.06 6.57
N ILE A 13 -10.07 10.41 5.50
CA ILE A 13 -11.04 11.00 4.57
C ILE A 13 -12.43 10.89 5.19
N GLU A 14 -13.08 12.04 5.36
CA GLU A 14 -14.46 12.09 5.82
C GLU A 14 -15.40 11.40 4.81
N ASN A 15 -16.44 10.73 5.32
CA ASN A 15 -17.46 10.01 4.53
C ASN A 15 -16.96 8.76 3.78
N ILE A 16 -15.79 8.22 4.12
CA ILE A 16 -15.37 6.89 3.67
C ILE A 16 -15.57 5.86 4.79
N THR A 17 -16.22 4.74 4.46
CA THR A 17 -16.31 3.58 5.35
C THR A 17 -15.38 2.48 4.86
N ILE A 18 -14.45 2.06 5.70
CA ILE A 18 -13.56 0.93 5.40
C ILE A 18 -14.26 -0.36 5.80
N VAL A 19 -14.58 -1.19 4.80
CA VAL A 19 -15.27 -2.46 4.99
C VAL A 19 -14.29 -3.55 5.42
N ASP A 20 -14.68 -4.36 6.40
CA ASP A 20 -13.94 -5.56 6.78
C ASP A 20 -14.04 -6.60 5.65
N PRO A 21 -12.91 -7.00 5.03
CA PRO A 21 -12.95 -7.97 3.94
C PRO A 21 -13.19 -9.41 4.39
N ARG A 22 -13.03 -9.75 5.68
CA ARG A 22 -13.07 -11.15 6.18
C ARG A 22 -14.36 -11.92 5.86
N PRO A 23 -15.57 -11.33 5.92
CA PRO A 23 -16.80 -12.02 5.55
C PRO A 23 -16.86 -12.46 4.09
N TYR A 24 -16.04 -11.87 3.22
CA TYR A 24 -16.05 -12.10 1.77
C TYR A 24 -14.92 -13.03 1.30
N THR A 25 -14.09 -13.53 2.23
CA THR A 25 -12.89 -14.28 1.86
C THR A 25 -13.21 -15.72 1.48
N VAL A 26 -12.64 -16.18 0.38
CA VAL A 26 -12.56 -17.60 0.03
C VAL A 26 -11.59 -18.35 0.97
N PRO A 27 -11.65 -19.69 1.06
CA PRO A 27 -10.86 -20.48 2.02
C PRO A 27 -9.36 -20.19 1.98
N GLU A 28 -8.80 -19.95 0.80
CA GLU A 28 -7.38 -19.64 0.62
C GLU A 28 -6.98 -18.36 1.35
N ILE A 29 -7.81 -17.31 1.30
CA ILE A 29 -7.55 -16.04 2.00
C ILE A 29 -7.94 -16.15 3.47
N ALA A 30 -9.02 -16.87 3.82
CA ALA A 30 -9.38 -17.13 5.21
C ALA A 30 -8.22 -17.81 5.98
N ALA A 31 -7.52 -18.76 5.34
CA ALA A 31 -6.34 -19.40 5.90
C ALA A 31 -5.19 -18.42 6.16
N VAL A 32 -5.07 -17.36 5.35
CA VAL A 32 -4.09 -16.29 5.57
C VAL A 32 -4.43 -15.51 6.84
N TYR A 33 -5.69 -15.14 7.04
CA TYR A 33 -6.10 -14.47 8.28
C TYR A 33 -5.88 -15.34 9.51
N ALA A 34 -6.14 -16.64 9.42
CA ALA A 34 -5.85 -17.58 10.51
C ALA A 34 -4.35 -17.63 10.85
N LYS A 35 -3.48 -17.58 9.83
CA LYS A 35 -2.01 -17.54 10.01
C LYS A 35 -1.51 -16.18 10.52
N PHE A 36 -2.18 -15.10 10.16
CA PHE A 36 -1.79 -13.72 10.50
C PHE A 36 -2.93 -12.96 11.19
N PRO A 37 -3.26 -13.29 12.44
CA PRO A 37 -4.45 -12.76 13.14
C PRO A 37 -4.37 -11.25 13.44
N HIS A 38 -3.19 -10.65 13.30
CA HIS A 38 -3.01 -9.19 13.43
C HIS A 38 -3.55 -8.39 12.23
N LEU A 39 -3.89 -9.07 11.12
CA LEU A 39 -4.51 -8.45 9.96
C LEU A 39 -6.02 -8.33 10.18
N THR A 40 -6.48 -7.10 10.39
CA THR A 40 -7.89 -6.85 10.78
C THR A 40 -8.59 -5.84 9.89
N LYS A 41 -7.84 -5.01 9.15
CA LYS A 41 -8.38 -3.85 8.42
C LYS A 41 -7.98 -3.81 6.95
N ILE A 42 -7.29 -4.84 6.46
CA ILE A 42 -6.76 -4.90 5.10
C ILE A 42 -6.89 -6.31 4.55
N LEU A 43 -7.06 -6.41 3.23
CA LEU A 43 -6.95 -7.67 2.50
C LEU A 43 -5.49 -7.95 2.14
N PRO A 44 -4.86 -9.02 2.66
CA PRO A 44 -3.47 -9.34 2.35
C PRO A 44 -3.30 -9.85 0.92
N ALA A 45 -2.40 -9.23 0.16
CA ALA A 45 -1.87 -9.79 -1.08
C ALA A 45 -0.65 -10.67 -0.77
N MET A 46 -0.86 -11.97 -0.60
CA MET A 46 0.20 -12.91 -0.21
C MET A 46 1.15 -13.30 -1.35
N GLY A 47 0.76 -13.02 -2.59
CA GLY A 47 1.51 -13.32 -3.80
C GLY A 47 0.62 -13.27 -5.04
N TYR A 48 1.24 -13.46 -6.20
CA TYR A 48 0.60 -13.29 -7.51
C TYR A 48 0.66 -14.57 -8.36
N PHE A 49 0.65 -15.74 -7.71
CA PHE A 49 0.47 -17.01 -8.42
C PHE A 49 -1.00 -17.19 -8.86
N PRO A 50 -1.29 -18.00 -9.89
CA PRO A 50 -2.66 -18.10 -10.45
C PRO A 50 -3.76 -18.35 -9.42
N VAL A 51 -3.55 -19.28 -8.48
CA VAL A 51 -4.51 -19.59 -7.41
C VAL A 51 -4.71 -18.40 -6.46
N GLN A 52 -3.63 -17.69 -6.12
CA GLN A 52 -3.71 -16.52 -5.23
C GLN A 52 -4.39 -15.34 -5.90
N LEU A 53 -4.12 -15.13 -7.20
CA LEU A 53 -4.77 -14.09 -7.99
C LEU A 53 -6.27 -14.37 -8.11
N GLN A 54 -6.66 -15.61 -8.37
CA GLN A 54 -8.08 -15.97 -8.42
C GLN A 54 -8.76 -15.74 -7.07
N ALA A 55 -8.17 -16.23 -5.98
CA ALA A 55 -8.71 -16.03 -4.63
C ALA A 55 -8.84 -14.54 -4.25
N LEU A 56 -7.88 -13.71 -4.69
CA LEU A 56 -7.92 -12.26 -4.51
C LEU A 56 -9.05 -11.62 -5.33
N ALA A 57 -9.20 -12.02 -6.59
CA ALA A 57 -10.26 -11.54 -7.47
C ALA A 57 -11.65 -11.89 -6.91
N ASP A 58 -11.86 -13.14 -6.50
CA ASP A 58 -13.13 -13.62 -5.96
C ASP A 58 -13.52 -12.86 -4.69
N THR A 59 -12.56 -12.67 -3.78
CA THR A 59 -12.78 -11.93 -2.54
C THR A 59 -13.11 -10.46 -2.81
N LEU A 60 -12.38 -9.79 -3.70
CA LEU A 60 -12.63 -8.40 -4.06
C LEU A 60 -13.95 -8.20 -4.81
N ASN A 61 -14.31 -9.15 -5.68
CA ASN A 61 -15.56 -9.09 -6.45
C ASN A 61 -16.79 -9.44 -5.60
N ALA A 62 -16.64 -10.23 -4.53
CA ALA A 62 -17.70 -10.52 -3.56
C ALA A 62 -17.93 -9.39 -2.53
N ALA A 63 -16.90 -8.61 -2.19
CA ALA A 63 -17.00 -7.55 -1.18
C ALA A 63 -18.03 -6.47 -1.52
N GLU A 64 -18.92 -6.10 -0.59
CA GLU A 64 -19.90 -5.04 -0.81
C GLU A 64 -19.25 -3.67 -0.64
N VAL A 65 -18.51 -3.22 -1.67
CA VAL A 65 -17.79 -1.95 -1.71
C VAL A 65 -17.96 -1.26 -3.05
N ASP A 66 -17.97 0.07 -3.04
CA ASP A 66 -18.05 0.89 -4.26
C ASP A 66 -16.70 0.99 -5.00
N VAL A 67 -15.58 0.85 -4.27
CA VAL A 67 -14.22 1.02 -4.81
C VAL A 67 -13.22 0.14 -4.06
N VAL A 68 -12.23 -0.39 -4.80
CA VAL A 68 -11.07 -1.08 -4.24
C VAL A 68 -9.87 -0.13 -4.22
N VAL A 69 -9.19 -0.02 -3.09
CA VAL A 69 -7.95 0.77 -2.96
C VAL A 69 -6.75 -0.17 -2.83
N SER A 70 -5.86 -0.14 -3.82
CA SER A 70 -4.65 -0.96 -3.86
C SER A 70 -3.43 -0.17 -3.43
N GLY A 71 -2.81 -0.62 -2.35
CA GLY A 71 -1.55 -0.08 -1.85
C GLY A 71 -0.31 -0.92 -2.21
N THR A 72 -0.38 -1.72 -3.28
CA THR A 72 0.75 -2.54 -3.74
C THR A 72 1.47 -1.89 -4.92
N PRO A 73 2.80 -2.05 -5.06
CA PRO A 73 3.52 -1.60 -6.25
C PRO A 73 2.99 -2.22 -7.55
N SER A 74 2.52 -3.48 -7.49
CA SER A 74 1.98 -4.19 -8.65
C SER A 74 0.67 -3.59 -9.13
N ASP A 75 0.44 -3.64 -10.44
CA ASP A 75 -0.82 -3.20 -11.04
C ASP A 75 -1.87 -4.32 -11.00
N LEU A 76 -2.64 -4.40 -9.91
CA LEU A 76 -3.68 -5.44 -9.77
C LEU A 76 -4.73 -5.39 -10.89
N GLY A 77 -5.02 -4.20 -11.45
CA GLY A 77 -6.00 -4.06 -12.53
C GLY A 77 -5.59 -4.78 -13.82
N ARG A 78 -4.30 -5.12 -13.97
CA ARG A 78 -3.77 -5.91 -15.08
C ARG A 78 -3.63 -7.40 -14.75
N LEU A 79 -3.72 -7.76 -13.47
CA LEU A 79 -3.47 -9.12 -12.97
C LEU A 79 -4.76 -9.89 -12.69
N ILE A 80 -5.83 -9.19 -12.31
CA ILE A 80 -7.11 -9.80 -11.95
C ILE A 80 -8.29 -9.07 -12.60
N PRO A 81 -9.31 -9.81 -13.06
CA PRO A 81 -10.56 -9.20 -13.50
C PRO A 81 -11.34 -8.69 -12.28
N LEU A 82 -11.65 -7.40 -12.27
CA LEU A 82 -12.45 -6.76 -11.23
C LEU A 82 -13.76 -6.22 -11.81
N ASN A 83 -14.85 -6.41 -11.08
CA ASN A 83 -16.17 -5.85 -11.40
C ASN A 83 -16.42 -4.48 -10.76
N LYS A 84 -15.39 -3.89 -10.14
CA LYS A 84 -15.43 -2.62 -9.40
C LYS A 84 -14.26 -1.72 -9.80
N PRO A 85 -14.42 -0.39 -9.68
CA PRO A 85 -13.31 0.54 -9.82
C PRO A 85 -12.15 0.19 -8.88
N LEU A 86 -10.92 0.29 -9.40
CA LEU A 86 -9.67 0.10 -8.67
C LEU A 86 -8.88 1.41 -8.65
N VAL A 87 -8.62 1.93 -7.47
CA VAL A 87 -7.72 3.08 -7.26
C VAL A 87 -6.39 2.56 -6.74
N ARG A 88 -5.29 3.04 -7.32
CA ARG A 88 -3.93 2.69 -6.90
C ARG A 88 -3.34 3.83 -6.09
N VAL A 89 -2.80 3.51 -4.93
CA VAL A 89 -2.11 4.47 -4.07
C VAL A 89 -0.66 4.05 -3.91
N PHE A 90 0.22 5.05 -3.89
CA PHE A 90 1.66 4.86 -3.75
C PHE A 90 2.12 5.68 -2.56
N TYR A 91 3.08 5.12 -1.81
CA TYR A 91 3.88 5.95 -0.92
C TYR A 91 5.08 6.46 -1.68
N ASP A 92 5.35 7.73 -1.46
CA ASP A 92 6.65 8.29 -1.73
C ASP A 92 7.30 8.72 -0.40
N TYR A 93 8.62 8.82 -0.43
CA TYR A 93 9.36 9.41 0.67
C TYR A 93 9.05 10.90 0.76
N ALA A 94 8.78 11.36 1.98
CA ALA A 94 8.69 12.78 2.30
C ALA A 94 9.46 13.04 3.60
N GLU A 95 10.25 14.12 3.61
CA GLU A 95 10.88 14.59 4.82
C GLU A 95 9.81 15.21 5.73
N ALA A 96 9.69 14.67 6.94
CA ALA A 96 8.67 15.12 7.90
C ALA A 96 9.10 16.36 8.71
N GLU A 97 10.39 16.65 8.74
CA GLU A 97 11.00 17.68 9.60
C GLU A 97 12.09 18.43 8.84
N GLU A 98 12.31 19.69 9.23
CA GLU A 98 13.37 20.55 8.71
C GLU A 98 14.38 20.90 9.82
N PRO A 99 15.71 20.75 9.59
CA PRO A 99 16.32 20.25 8.36
C PRO A 99 16.16 18.73 8.20
N GLY A 100 15.71 18.29 7.04
CA GLY A 100 15.53 16.86 6.77
C GLY A 100 16.84 16.11 6.50
N LEU A 101 16.72 14.82 6.19
CA LEU A 101 17.87 13.92 6.04
C LEU A 101 18.83 14.39 4.95
N GLY A 102 18.32 14.83 3.80
CA GLY A 102 19.13 15.37 2.71
C GLY A 102 19.99 16.55 3.19
N LYS A 103 19.38 17.48 3.92
CA LYS A 103 20.09 18.64 4.48
C LYS A 103 21.12 18.24 5.54
N ALA A 104 20.81 17.25 6.38
CA ALA A 104 21.75 16.73 7.38
C ALA A 104 22.99 16.09 6.71
N VAL A 105 22.79 15.34 5.62
CA VAL A 105 23.86 14.76 4.81
C VAL A 105 24.71 15.85 4.17
N ASP A 106 24.08 16.88 3.58
CA ASP A 106 24.81 18.02 3.00
C ASP A 106 25.70 18.72 4.02
N LEU A 107 25.17 18.99 5.22
CA LEU A 107 25.91 19.61 6.32
C LEU A 107 27.08 18.72 6.78
N PHE A 108 26.88 17.41 6.83
CA PHE A 108 27.95 16.47 7.17
C PHE A 108 29.08 16.48 6.13
N LEU A 109 28.73 16.42 4.84
CA LEU A 109 29.70 16.43 3.74
C LEU A 109 30.48 17.76 3.71
N ALA A 110 29.80 18.88 3.89
CA ALA A 110 30.44 20.20 3.98
C ALA A 110 31.46 20.26 5.13
N ARG A 111 31.11 19.74 6.32
CA ARG A 111 32.02 19.68 7.48
C ARG A 111 33.26 18.80 7.25
N ARG A 112 33.17 17.81 6.35
CA ARG A 112 34.29 16.92 5.99
C ARG A 112 35.10 17.42 4.79
N GLY A 113 34.74 18.58 4.21
CA GLY A 113 35.37 19.08 2.99
C GLY A 113 35.05 18.25 1.74
N LEU A 114 33.97 17.46 1.79
CA LEU A 114 33.54 16.54 0.73
C LEU A 114 32.29 17.02 -0.03
N GLY A 115 31.72 18.17 0.34
CA GLY A 115 30.57 18.75 -0.36
C GLY A 115 30.98 19.33 -1.72
N SER A 116 30.21 19.04 -2.79
CA SER A 116 30.41 19.70 -4.08
C SER A 116 30.10 21.20 -3.96
N LYS A 117 30.79 22.02 -4.76
CA LYS A 117 30.37 23.41 -4.94
C LYS A 117 29.02 23.39 -5.65
N ALA A 118 27.98 23.90 -5.00
CA ALA A 118 26.66 24.07 -5.62
C ALA A 118 26.81 24.75 -7.00
N GLY A 119 26.45 24.06 -8.08
CA GLY A 119 26.51 24.64 -9.42
C GLY A 119 26.52 23.73 -10.65
N GLU A 120 26.70 22.42 -10.55
CA GLU A 120 26.76 21.56 -11.76
C GLU A 120 25.92 20.29 -11.62
N ILE A 121 24.61 20.40 -11.75
CA ILE A 121 23.80 19.39 -12.45
C ILE A 121 22.60 20.12 -13.07
N SER A 122 22.67 20.36 -14.39
CA SER A 122 21.52 20.75 -15.24
C SER A 122 20.78 19.51 -15.73
#